data_AF-A0A441BQ31-F1
#
_entry.id   AF-A0A441BQ31-F1
#
_cell.length_a   1.000
_cell.length_b   1.000
_cell.length_c   1.000
_cell.angle_alpha   90.00
_cell.angle_beta   90.00
_cell.angle_gamma   90.00
#
_symmetry.space_group_name_H-M   'P 1'
#
loop_
_entity.id
_entity.type
_entity.pdbx_description
1 polymer ?
#
loop_
_entity_poly.entity_id
_entity_poly.type
_entity_poly.pdbx_seq_one_letter_code
_entity_poly.pdbx_strand_id
1 'polypeptide(L)'
;VLSRCQRFDLRRIDAGTLVAHLSSIAGKEGIAVDDDALAMIARAAEGSARDSLSILDQAIAHGSGAVSAEAVRAMLGLADRARIVDLFE
;
A
#
# COMPACT_ATOMS: atom_id res chain seq x y z
N VAL A 1 -24.26 -24.98 -14.39
CA VAL A 1 -22.91 -24.40 -14.57
C VAL A 1 -21.89 -24.86 -13.50
N LEU A 2 -22.29 -25.38 -12.32
CA LEU A 2 -21.36 -25.80 -11.24
C LEU A 2 -20.66 -27.16 -11.41
N SER A 3 -21.08 -28.00 -12.36
CA SER A 3 -20.58 -29.40 -12.46
C SER A 3 -19.24 -29.56 -13.19
N ARG A 4 -18.74 -28.54 -13.89
CA ARG A 4 -17.53 -28.64 -14.74
C ARG A 4 -16.49 -27.55 -14.50
N CYS A 5 -16.76 -26.60 -13.59
CA CYS A 5 -15.84 -25.51 -13.27
C CYS A 5 -15.30 -25.68 -11.86
N GLN A 6 -14.00 -25.42 -11.68
CA GLN A 6 -13.39 -25.30 -10.37
C GLN A 6 -13.67 -23.91 -9.80
N ARG A 7 -14.34 -23.86 -8.65
CA ARG A 7 -14.61 -22.62 -7.94
C ARG A 7 -13.41 -22.26 -7.08
N PHE A 8 -12.95 -21.03 -7.20
CA PHE A 8 -11.97 -20.43 -6.31
C PHE A 8 -12.60 -19.23 -5.62
N ASP A 9 -12.66 -19.28 -4.29
CA ASP A 9 -13.11 -18.14 -3.48
C ASP A 9 -11.90 -17.35 -3.02
N LEU A 10 -11.64 -16.22 -3.67
CA LEU A 10 -10.55 -15.32 -3.34
C LEU A 10 -11.01 -14.35 -2.25
N ARG A 11 -10.32 -14.35 -1.11
CA ARG A 11 -10.58 -13.45 0.02
C ARG A 11 -9.65 -12.24 -0.05
N ARG A 12 -10.01 -11.16 0.65
CA ARG A 12 -9.11 -10.02 0.89
C ARG A 12 -7.83 -10.51 1.56
N ILE A 13 -6.70 -9.98 1.11
CA ILE A 13 -5.38 -10.31 1.67
C ILE A 13 -5.19 -9.53 2.97
N ASP A 14 -4.60 -10.19 3.97
CA ASP A 14 -4.22 -9.55 5.23
C ASP A 14 -3.20 -8.42 5.01
N ALA A 15 -3.35 -7.32 5.77
CA ALA A 15 -2.51 -6.15 5.60
C ALA A 15 -1.02 -6.43 5.86
N GLY A 16 -0.68 -7.25 6.85
CA GLY A 16 0.69 -7.66 7.13
C GLY A 16 1.28 -8.52 6.01
N THR A 17 0.44 -9.35 5.37
CA THR A 17 0.84 -10.13 4.19
C THR A 17 1.13 -9.21 3.00
N LEU A 18 0.32 -8.17 2.77
CA LEU A 18 0.58 -7.16 1.74
C LEU A 18 1.87 -6.39 2.03
N VAL A 19 2.10 -5.94 3.27
CA VAL A 19 3.34 -5.24 3.65
C VAL A 19 4.57 -6.10 3.37
N ALA A 20 4.57 -7.37 3.79
CA ALA A 20 5.67 -8.29 3.55
C ALA A 20 5.89 -8.53 2.04
N HIS A 21 4.80 -8.64 1.27
CA HIS A 21 4.87 -8.79 -0.18
C HIS A 21 5.50 -7.58 -0.87
N LEU A 22 5.04 -6.37 -0.53
CA LEU A 22 5.57 -5.11 -1.08
C LEU A 22 7.02 -4.88 -0.67
N SER A 23 7.38 -5.16 0.60
CA SER A 23 8.76 -5.10 1.08
C SER A 23 9.68 -6.02 0.27
N SER A 24 9.24 -7.26 0.01
CA SER A 24 10.00 -8.19 -0.83
C SER A 24 10.18 -7.69 -2.26
N ILE A 25 9.19 -7.02 -2.84
CA ILE A 25 9.29 -6.44 -4.19
C ILE A 25 10.27 -5.28 -4.19
N ALA A 26 10.09 -4.32 -3.29
CA ALA A 26 10.99 -3.17 -3.15
C ALA A 26 12.46 -3.59 -2.98
N GLY A 27 12.72 -4.61 -2.16
CA GLY A 27 14.06 -5.17 -1.98
C GLY A 27 14.63 -5.82 -3.25
N LYS A 28 13.80 -6.45 -4.09
CA LYS A 28 14.24 -7.02 -5.39
C LYS A 28 14.54 -5.94 -6.42
N GLU A 29 13.79 -4.84 -6.40
CA GLU A 29 13.98 -3.69 -7.28
C GLU A 29 15.09 -2.74 -6.78
N GLY A 30 15.65 -2.98 -5.59
CA GLY A 30 16.71 -2.15 -5.00
C GLY A 30 16.22 -0.77 -4.53
N ILE A 31 14.94 -0.66 -4.19
CA ILE A 31 14.30 0.60 -3.80
C ILE A 31 14.20 0.68 -2.29
N ALA A 32 14.65 1.80 -1.71
CA ALA A 32 14.48 2.07 -0.29
C ALA A 32 13.04 2.55 -0.02
N VAL A 33 12.34 1.90 0.90
CA VAL A 33 10.96 2.24 1.28
C VAL A 33 10.82 2.18 2.79
N ASP A 34 10.20 3.21 3.38
CA ASP A 34 9.90 3.23 4.82
C ASP A 34 8.83 2.18 5.18
N ASP A 35 8.97 1.52 6.33
CA ASP A 35 7.96 0.55 6.80
C ASP A 35 6.58 1.20 6.99
N ASP A 36 6.53 2.45 7.45
CA ASP A 36 5.30 3.22 7.60
C ASP A 36 4.65 3.55 6.24
N ALA A 37 5.46 3.76 5.19
CA ALA A 37 4.98 3.94 3.83
C ALA A 37 4.30 2.67 3.33
N LEU A 38 4.94 1.51 3.49
CA LEU A 38 4.36 0.21 3.14
C LEU A 38 3.05 -0.05 3.88
N ALA A 39 2.99 0.26 5.18
CA ALA A 39 1.78 0.12 5.97
C ALA A 39 0.65 1.05 5.51
N MET A 40 0.95 2.28 5.08
CA MET A 40 -0.03 3.19 4.49
C MET A 40 -0.57 2.66 3.15
N ILE A 41 0.31 2.17 2.28
CA ILE A 41 -0.06 1.60 0.98
C ILE A 41 -0.95 0.37 1.16
N ALA A 42 -0.56 -0.57 2.04
CA ALA A 42 -1.33 -1.78 2.31
C ALA A 42 -2.73 -1.47 2.85
N ARG A 43 -2.86 -0.44 3.70
CA ARG A 43 -4.17 0.03 4.19
C ARG A 43 -5.01 0.64 3.07
N ALA A 44 -4.42 1.50 2.24
CA ALA A 44 -5.12 2.14 1.12
C ALA A 44 -5.61 1.14 0.06
N ALA A 45 -4.92 0.00 -0.08
CA ALA A 45 -5.27 -1.05 -1.04
C ALA A 45 -6.36 -2.02 -0.58
N GLU A 46 -6.83 -1.93 0.67
CA GLU A 46 -7.98 -2.70 1.19
C GLU A 46 -7.96 -4.23 0.95
N GLY A 47 -6.76 -4.83 0.89
CA GLY A 47 -6.59 -6.28 0.67
C GLY A 47 -6.43 -6.69 -0.81
N SER A 48 -6.35 -5.72 -1.74
CA SER A 48 -6.08 -5.92 -3.16
C SER A 48 -4.57 -5.84 -3.44
N ALA A 49 -3.96 -6.97 -3.86
CA ALA A 49 -2.55 -6.98 -4.25
C ALA A 49 -2.27 -6.03 -5.43
N ARG A 50 -3.19 -5.96 -6.40
CA ARG A 50 -3.03 -5.12 -7.59
C ARG A 50 -3.01 -3.64 -7.23
N ASP A 51 -3.94 -3.20 -6.39
CA ASP A 51 -4.02 -1.79 -6.02
C ASP A 51 -2.82 -1.41 -5.16
N SER A 52 -2.38 -2.31 -4.27
CA SER A 52 -1.18 -2.10 -3.46
C SER A 52 0.08 -1.90 -4.30
N LEU A 53 0.24 -2.68 -5.38
CA LEU A 53 1.38 -2.54 -6.28
C LEU A 53 1.27 -1.26 -7.11
N SER A 54 0.07 -0.93 -7.60
CA SER A 54 -0.16 0.29 -8.39
C SER A 54 0.17 1.56 -7.59
N ILE A 55 -0.20 1.59 -6.30
CA ILE A 55 0.12 2.69 -5.39
C ILE A 55 1.63 2.73 -5.10
N LEU A 56 2.28 1.58 -4.89
CA LEU A 56 3.73 1.51 -4.68
C LEU A 56 4.48 2.06 -5.90
N ASP A 57 4.11 1.65 -7.11
CA ASP A 57 4.73 2.12 -8.36
C ASP A 57 4.58 3.64 -8.51
N GLN A 58 3.40 4.18 -8.19
CA GLN A 58 3.19 5.62 -8.19
C GLN A 58 4.08 6.33 -7.16
N ALA A 59 4.23 5.76 -5.96
CA ALA A 59 5.09 6.32 -4.92
C ALA A 59 6.57 6.31 -5.33
N ILE A 60 7.03 5.23 -5.98
CA ILE A 60 8.38 5.10 -6.53
C ILE A 60 8.64 6.17 -7.59
N ALA A 61 7.70 6.36 -8.52
CA ALA A 61 7.81 7.34 -9.59
C ALA A 61 7.93 8.79 -9.06
N HIS A 62 7.27 9.10 -7.94
CA HIS A 62 7.35 10.42 -7.30
C HIS A 62 8.58 10.58 -6.39
N GLY A 63 9.04 9.49 -5.77
CA GLY A 63 10.07 9.49 -4.73
C GLY A 63 11.53 9.56 -5.22
N SER A 64 11.78 9.58 -6.54
CA SER A 64 13.14 9.68 -7.10
C SER A 64 14.12 8.62 -6.55
N GLY A 65 13.64 7.39 -6.35
CA GLY A 65 14.44 6.24 -5.90
C GLY A 65 14.33 5.88 -4.41
N ALA A 66 13.62 6.69 -3.61
CA ALA A 66 13.26 6.35 -2.23
C ALA A 66 11.81 6.73 -1.93
N VAL A 67 11.09 5.87 -1.20
CA VAL A 67 9.69 6.08 -0.86
C VAL A 67 9.56 6.33 0.64
N SER A 68 9.32 7.60 0.99
CA SER A 68 9.12 7.99 2.39
C SER A 68 7.65 7.96 2.80
N ALA A 69 7.42 7.81 4.10
CA ALA A 69 6.08 7.87 4.69
C ALA A 69 5.36 9.19 4.35
N GLU A 70 6.10 10.31 4.38
CA GLU A 70 5.54 11.64 4.08
C GLU A 70 5.12 11.79 2.61
N ALA A 71 5.95 11.29 1.68
CA ALA A 71 5.63 11.31 0.26
C ALA A 71 4.36 10.51 -0.04
N VAL A 72 4.23 9.31 0.56
CA VAL A 72 3.03 8.48 0.42
C VAL A 72 1.81 9.14 1.04
N ARG A 73 1.95 9.79 2.21
CA ARG A 73 0.86 10.52 2.87
C ARG A 73 0.34 11.65 1.99
N ALA A 74 1.24 12.45 1.44
CA ALA A 74 0.90 13.53 0.51
C ALA A 74 0.24 13.01 -0.76
N MET A 75 0.78 11.95 -1.36
CA MET A 75 0.25 11.31 -2.56
C MET A 75 -1.16 10.76 -2.37
N LEU A 76 -1.43 10.13 -1.23
CA LEU A 76 -2.74 9.58 -0.89
C LEU A 76 -3.74 10.64 -0.39
N GLY A 77 -3.31 11.90 -0.26
CA GLY A 77 -4.14 12.98 0.28
C GLY A 77 -4.59 12.72 1.72
N LEU A 78 -3.82 11.94 2.48
CA LEU A 78 -4.14 11.63 3.87
C LEU A 78 -3.85 12.89 4.71
N ALA A 79 -4.90 13.51 5.24
CA ALA A 79 -4.76 14.66 6.13
C ALA A 79 -3.89 14.30 7.34
N ASP A 80 -3.05 15.25 7.75
CA ASP A 80 -2.24 15.07 8.94
C ASP A 80 -3.15 14.84 10.14
N ARG A 81 -2.94 13.72 10.85
CA ARG A 81 -3.80 13.32 11.97
C ARG A 81 -3.75 14.37 13.09
N ALA A 82 -2.67 15.15 13.17
CA ALA A 82 -2.57 16.32 14.05
C ALA A 82 -3.57 17.44 13.67
N ARG A 83 -3.75 17.74 12.38
CA ARG A 83 -4.68 18.78 11.92
C ARG A 83 -6.16 18.41 12.08
N ILE A 84 -6.48 17.12 12.10
CA ILE A 84 -7.86 16.67 12.34
C ILE A 84 -8.24 16.91 13.81
N VAL A 85 -7.31 16.74 14.76
CA VAL A 85 -7.58 16.99 16.18
C VAL A 85 -7.83 18.48 16.44
N ASP A 86 -7.06 19.37 15.80
CA ASP A 86 -7.25 20.83 15.90
C ASP A 86 -8.60 21.32 15.33
N LEU A 87 -9.30 20.53 14.51
CA LEU A 87 -10.62 20.90 13.96
C LEU A 87 -11.76 20.63 14.96
N PHE A 88 -11.51 19.83 16.00
CA PHE A 88 -12.48 19.48 17.03
C PHE A 88 -12.32 20.30 18.33
N GLU A 89 -11.42 21.28 18.35
CA GLU A 89 -11.30 22.32 19.40
C GLU A 89 -11.84 23.68 18.90
#